data_AF-A0A1E5P4V5-F1
#
_entry.id   AF-A0A1E5P4V5-F1
#
_cell.length_a   1.000
_cell.length_b   1.000
_cell.length_c   1.000
_cell.angle_alpha   90.00
_cell.angle_beta   90.00
_cell.angle_gamma   90.00
#
_symmetry.space_group_name_H-M   'P 1'
#
loop_
_entity.id
_entity.type
_entity.pdbx_description
1 polymer ?
#
loop_
_entity_poly.entity_id
_entity_poly.type
_entity_poly.pdbx_seq_one_letter_code
_entity_poly.pdbx_strand_id
1 'polypeptide(L)'
;MLDGELQLVPIGVVGDLYVSGVPSDQDRSAAEHFETNPYGPPGSGLYRAGQPARWTRDGRLELVQRIDEKAAEQVVPEYRKPRDVQEEVLAGLFAEVLNVTRVGIDDSFFGLGGHSLLATWLLSRIRTVLGVEVPIRLFFEYPTVAQLAPQLDGRPVQIPVVAGPRPERLPLSFAQRRLWFLHRFEGPSATYNVPMRLRLRTQPDTEALVSAIGDVVRRHESLRTVFTEIDGTPVQHILPAETVDIPVGVEQATTPAQLETLVDQVARYEFDLHTQIPIRARIINTPDGCTLIMVVHHIAADGWSLVPLMRDLSDAYAARCDGNEPNWQPLTVQYADYTLWQREILGTENDPDSVLSHQFDYWRNELANLPEQTPLPFDRPRPPPPPTTATYNPSTSNPTPATPSNTSPTNTASPPQ
;
A
#
# COMPACT_ATOMS: atom_id res chain seq x y z
N MET A 1 -5.99 28.75 -19.18
CA MET A 1 -6.00 28.00 -17.92
C MET A 1 -4.63 27.41 -17.74
N LEU A 2 -3.92 27.84 -16.71
CA LEU A 2 -2.55 27.40 -16.46
C LEU A 2 -2.42 26.79 -15.06
N ASP A 3 -1.44 25.94 -14.86
CA ASP A 3 -1.03 25.49 -13.52
C ASP A 3 -0.05 26.50 -12.86
N GLY A 4 0.46 26.14 -11.68
CA GLY A 4 1.42 26.97 -10.93
C GLY A 4 2.78 27.15 -11.63
N GLU A 5 3.05 26.41 -12.71
CA GLU A 5 4.26 26.49 -13.54
C GLU A 5 3.98 27.23 -14.88
N LEU A 6 2.83 27.90 -15.00
CA LEU A 6 2.34 28.55 -16.20
C LEU A 6 2.16 27.61 -17.40
N GLN A 7 1.92 26.30 -17.17
CA GLN A 7 1.65 25.32 -18.23
C GLN A 7 0.15 25.15 -18.49
N LEU A 8 -0.24 24.93 -19.75
CA LEU A 8 -1.63 24.65 -20.12
C LEU A 8 -2.16 23.39 -19.43
N VAL A 9 -3.25 23.54 -18.67
CA VAL A 9 -3.95 22.38 -18.10
C VAL A 9 -4.94 21.77 -19.12
N PRO A 10 -5.14 20.44 -19.12
CA PRO A 10 -6.11 19.78 -19.99
C PRO A 10 -7.55 20.26 -19.77
N ILE A 11 -8.42 20.08 -20.77
CA ILE A 11 -9.86 20.33 -20.64
C ILE A 11 -10.43 19.48 -19.51
N GLY A 12 -11.23 20.10 -18.63
CA GLY A 12 -11.82 19.51 -17.43
C GLY A 12 -10.96 19.61 -16.18
N VAL A 13 -9.67 19.94 -16.31
CA VAL A 13 -8.76 20.11 -15.17
C VAL A 13 -8.85 21.55 -14.66
N VAL A 14 -8.92 21.67 -13.32
CA VAL A 14 -8.92 22.97 -12.66
C VAL A 14 -7.53 23.57 -12.74
N GLY A 15 -7.45 24.83 -13.14
CA GLY A 15 -6.23 25.61 -13.12
C GLY A 15 -6.51 27.05 -12.71
N ASP A 16 -5.48 27.88 -12.79
CA ASP A 16 -5.59 29.31 -12.64
C ASP A 16 -5.98 29.98 -13.96
N LEU A 17 -6.94 30.90 -13.87
CA LEU A 17 -7.38 31.68 -15.01
C LEU A 17 -6.41 32.84 -15.25
N TYR A 18 -5.74 32.80 -16.39
CA TYR A 18 -4.89 33.87 -16.89
C TYR A 18 -5.53 34.49 -18.13
N VAL A 19 -5.46 35.82 -18.22
CA VAL A 19 -5.97 36.61 -19.34
C VAL A 19 -4.80 37.35 -20.00
N SER A 20 -4.71 37.30 -21.33
CA SER A 20 -3.73 38.02 -22.14
C SER A 20 -4.35 39.28 -22.76
N GLY A 21 -3.66 40.42 -22.72
CA GLY A 21 -4.11 41.66 -23.37
C GLY A 21 -3.61 42.92 -22.67
N VAL A 22 -4.07 44.09 -23.14
CA VAL A 22 -3.87 45.36 -22.42
C VAL A 22 -4.96 45.44 -21.34
N PRO A 23 -4.62 45.37 -20.04
CA PRO A 23 -5.62 45.39 -18.99
C PRO A 23 -6.22 46.79 -18.90
N SER A 24 -7.53 46.89 -18.65
CA SER A 24 -8.16 48.15 -18.25
C SER A 24 -7.66 48.57 -16.86
N ASP A 25 -7.84 49.84 -16.47
CA ASP A 25 -7.44 50.31 -15.13
C ASP A 25 -8.13 49.53 -13.98
N GLN A 26 -9.35 49.01 -14.22
CA GLN A 26 -10.04 48.11 -13.29
C GLN A 26 -9.35 46.73 -13.21
N ASP A 27 -8.95 46.15 -14.34
CA ASP A 27 -8.26 44.85 -14.37
C ASP A 27 -6.90 44.92 -13.66
N ARG A 28 -6.19 46.06 -13.77
CA ARG A 28 -4.93 46.28 -13.04
C ARG A 28 -5.11 46.31 -11.53
N SER A 29 -6.27 46.78 -11.04
CA SER A 29 -6.57 46.84 -9.61
C SER A 29 -7.03 45.50 -9.02
N ALA A 30 -7.58 44.61 -9.86
CA ALA A 30 -8.11 43.30 -9.48
C ALA A 30 -7.13 42.14 -9.72
N ALA A 31 -6.15 42.31 -10.62
CA ALA A 31 -5.13 41.31 -10.91
C ALA A 31 -4.14 41.18 -9.75
N GLU A 32 -3.97 39.97 -9.23
CA GLU A 32 -3.03 39.72 -8.13
C GLU A 32 -1.57 39.73 -8.60
N HIS A 33 -1.29 39.26 -9.82
CA HIS A 33 0.08 39.10 -10.34
C HIS A 33 0.12 39.28 -11.88
N PHE A 34 1.17 39.94 -12.38
CA PHE A 34 1.48 40.10 -13.81
C PHE A 34 2.66 39.21 -14.18
N GLU A 35 2.47 38.33 -15.15
CA GLU A 35 3.45 37.35 -15.61
C GLU A 35 3.80 37.57 -17.09
N THR A 36 4.96 37.07 -17.52
CA THR A 36 5.30 37.04 -18.95
C THR A 36 4.42 36.02 -19.65
N ASN A 37 3.91 36.32 -20.85
CA ASN A 37 3.06 35.39 -21.60
C ASN A 37 3.91 34.46 -22.50
N PRO A 38 4.11 33.17 -22.15
CA PRO A 38 4.85 32.24 -22.99
C PRO A 38 4.04 31.78 -24.23
N TYR A 39 2.75 32.08 -24.29
CA TYR A 39 1.83 31.65 -25.37
C TYR A 39 1.46 32.77 -26.34
N GLY A 40 1.96 33.99 -26.11
CA GLY A 40 1.66 35.17 -26.91
C GLY A 40 2.88 35.70 -27.67
N PRO A 41 2.74 36.85 -28.35
CA PRO A 41 3.86 37.54 -28.98
C PRO A 41 4.96 37.92 -27.96
N PRO A 42 6.23 38.03 -28.38
CA PRO A 42 7.32 38.46 -27.51
C PRO A 42 7.01 39.78 -26.79
N GLY A 43 7.20 39.80 -25.48
CA GLY A 43 6.91 40.97 -24.63
C GLY A 43 5.44 41.15 -24.24
N SER A 44 4.54 40.23 -24.62
CA SER A 44 3.17 40.22 -24.11
C SER A 44 3.11 39.67 -22.68
N GLY A 45 2.15 40.17 -21.89
CA GLY A 45 1.93 39.77 -20.50
C GLY A 45 0.63 38.99 -20.31
N LEU A 46 0.59 38.21 -19.23
CA LEU A 46 -0.60 37.59 -18.66
C LEU A 46 -0.89 38.23 -17.31
N TYR A 47 -2.15 38.30 -16.94
CA TYR A 47 -2.54 38.61 -15.56
C TYR A 47 -3.47 37.54 -15.02
N ARG A 48 -3.28 37.19 -13.74
CA ARG A 48 -4.09 36.19 -13.05
C ARG A 48 -5.41 36.82 -12.62
N ALA A 49 -6.53 36.24 -13.05
CA ALA A 49 -7.90 36.72 -12.77
C ALA A 49 -8.44 36.28 -11.39
N GLY A 50 -7.56 35.79 -10.51
CA GLY A 50 -7.82 35.50 -9.08
C GLY A 50 -8.62 34.23 -8.77
N GLN A 51 -9.53 33.79 -9.65
CA GLN A 51 -10.37 32.61 -9.39
C GLN A 51 -9.91 31.38 -10.19
N PRO A 52 -9.81 30.20 -9.54
CA PRO A 52 -9.58 28.96 -10.26
C PRO A 52 -10.80 28.61 -11.11
N ALA A 53 -10.56 28.01 -12.27
CA ALA A 53 -11.60 27.67 -13.22
C ALA A 53 -11.23 26.38 -13.96
N ARG A 54 -12.15 25.84 -14.76
CA ARG A 54 -11.87 24.77 -15.71
C ARG A 54 -12.60 25.01 -17.03
N TRP A 55 -12.03 24.51 -18.11
CA TRP A 55 -12.75 24.40 -19.38
C TRP A 55 -13.63 23.15 -19.37
N THR A 56 -14.90 23.28 -19.71
CA THR A 56 -15.76 22.13 -20.00
C THR A 56 -15.47 21.59 -21.40
N ARG A 57 -15.88 20.35 -21.67
CA ARG A 57 -15.76 19.75 -23.01
C ARG A 57 -16.49 20.54 -24.11
N ASP A 58 -17.52 21.28 -23.73
CA ASP A 58 -18.33 22.10 -24.63
C ASP A 58 -17.73 23.50 -24.85
N GLY A 59 -16.50 23.74 -24.38
CA GLY A 59 -15.80 25.03 -24.55
C GLY A 59 -16.35 26.15 -23.68
N ARG A 60 -16.96 25.84 -22.53
CA ARG A 60 -17.42 26.85 -21.55
C ARG A 60 -16.42 26.95 -20.40
N LEU A 61 -16.21 28.15 -19.89
CA LEU A 61 -15.41 28.37 -18.69
C LEU A 61 -16.30 28.24 -17.46
N GLU A 62 -15.99 27.30 -16.58
CA GLU A 62 -16.67 27.09 -15.30
C GLU A 62 -15.78 27.57 -14.17
N LEU A 63 -16.23 28.61 -13.44
CA LEU A 63 -15.53 29.10 -12.26
C LEU A 63 -15.68 28.08 -11.13
N VAL A 64 -14.56 27.70 -10.53
CA VAL A 64 -14.53 26.78 -9.39
C VAL A 64 -14.44 27.64 -8.15
N GLN A 65 -15.46 27.55 -7.29
CA GLN A 65 -15.35 28.15 -5.97
C GLN A 65 -14.17 27.48 -5.27
N ARG A 66 -13.21 28.26 -4.76
CA ARG A 66 -12.34 27.75 -3.70
C ARG A 66 -13.30 27.34 -2.61
N ILE A 67 -13.42 26.04 -2.38
CA ILE A 67 -13.94 25.58 -1.12
C ILE A 67 -12.86 26.04 -0.16
N ASP A 68 -13.05 27.20 0.47
CA ASP A 68 -12.44 27.40 1.77
C ASP A 68 -12.88 26.17 2.57
N GLU A 69 -11.93 25.37 3.04
CA GLU A 69 -12.18 24.17 3.86
C GLU A 69 -12.93 24.50 5.18
N LYS A 70 -13.44 25.72 5.32
CA LYS A 70 -14.37 26.19 6.34
C LYS A 70 -15.58 26.87 5.71
N ALA A 71 -16.53 26.07 5.23
CA ALA A 71 -17.97 26.27 5.41
C ALA A 71 -18.74 25.34 4.45
N ALA A 72 -18.60 24.03 4.64
CA ALA A 72 -19.79 23.22 4.45
C ALA A 72 -20.73 23.62 5.60
N GLU A 73 -21.86 24.25 5.26
CA GLU A 73 -22.95 24.50 6.18
C GLU A 73 -23.55 23.14 6.58
N GLN A 74 -22.81 22.43 7.43
CA GLN A 74 -23.23 21.21 8.07
C GLN A 74 -24.37 21.61 9.00
N VAL A 75 -25.52 20.97 8.84
CA VAL A 75 -26.58 20.96 9.85
C VAL A 75 -25.90 20.61 11.17
N VAL A 76 -25.67 21.60 12.04
CA VAL A 76 -24.96 21.39 13.30
C VAL A 76 -25.94 20.60 14.18
N PRO A 77 -25.73 19.29 14.41
CA PRO A 77 -26.50 18.61 15.45
C PRO A 77 -26.28 19.37 16.77
N GLU A 78 -27.31 19.41 17.61
CA GLU A 78 -27.28 20.14 18.87
C GLU A 78 -26.05 19.72 19.69
N TYR A 79 -25.08 20.64 19.84
CA TYR A 79 -23.80 20.33 20.46
C TYR A 79 -24.02 19.94 21.92
N ARG A 80 -23.87 18.64 22.21
CA ARG A 80 -23.88 18.11 23.57
C ARG A 80 -22.47 17.84 24.04
N LYS A 81 -22.09 18.51 25.14
CA LYS A 81 -20.76 18.38 25.75
C LYS A 81 -20.56 17.00 26.43
N PRO A 82 -19.31 16.53 26.57
CA PRO A 82 -18.96 15.38 27.40
C PRO A 82 -19.56 15.45 28.81
N ARG A 83 -20.05 14.32 29.31
CA ARG A 83 -20.69 14.15 30.62
C ARG A 83 -19.69 13.76 31.71
N ASP A 84 -18.61 13.09 31.32
CA ASP A 84 -17.56 12.60 32.20
C ASP A 84 -16.18 12.66 31.52
N VAL A 85 -15.14 12.28 32.28
CA VAL A 85 -13.73 12.29 31.82
C VAL A 85 -13.51 11.33 30.66
N GLN A 86 -14.20 10.19 30.62
CA GLN A 86 -14.03 9.19 29.58
C GLN A 86 -14.56 9.73 28.24
N GLU A 87 -15.74 10.35 28.25
CA GLU A 87 -16.29 11.04 27.08
C GLU A 87 -15.45 12.23 26.65
N GLU A 88 -14.84 12.95 27.59
CA GLU A 88 -13.96 14.09 27.26
C GLU A 88 -12.71 13.63 26.51
N VAL A 89 -12.08 12.55 26.98
CA VAL A 89 -10.95 11.94 26.28
C VAL A 89 -11.37 11.40 24.92
N LEU A 90 -12.48 10.67 24.82
CA LEU A 90 -12.98 10.14 23.55
C LEU A 90 -13.31 11.25 22.54
N ALA A 91 -14.00 12.30 22.96
CA ALA A 91 -14.31 13.44 22.09
C ALA A 91 -13.02 14.12 21.60
N GLY A 92 -12.00 14.22 22.45
CA GLY A 92 -10.67 14.70 22.07
C GLY A 92 -9.99 13.81 21.02
N LEU A 93 -10.05 12.49 21.18
CA LEU A 93 -9.48 11.53 20.21
C LEU A 93 -10.21 11.56 18.87
N PHE A 94 -11.55 11.69 18.87
CA PHE A 94 -12.32 11.87 17.64
C PHE A 94 -11.91 13.15 16.93
N ALA A 95 -11.80 14.26 17.66
CA ALA A 95 -11.40 15.55 17.11
C ALA A 95 -10.00 15.51 16.49
N GLU A 96 -9.04 14.87 17.18
CA GLU A 96 -7.67 14.68 16.71
C GLU A 96 -7.63 13.89 15.39
N VAL A 97 -8.32 12.75 15.33
CA VAL A 97 -8.28 11.86 14.17
C VAL A 97 -9.04 12.42 12.98
N LEU A 98 -10.17 13.08 13.22
CA LEU A 98 -10.98 13.72 12.18
C LEU A 98 -10.42 15.09 11.75
N ASN A 99 -9.39 15.59 12.45
CA ASN A 99 -8.83 16.93 12.25
C ASN A 99 -9.91 18.04 12.31
N VAL A 100 -10.80 17.95 13.29
CA VAL A 100 -11.86 18.95 13.54
C VAL A 100 -11.63 19.66 14.86
N THR A 101 -12.15 20.89 14.99
CA THR A 101 -11.91 21.71 16.18
C THR A 101 -12.61 21.17 17.44
N ARG A 102 -13.75 20.49 17.27
CA ARG A 102 -14.58 20.00 18.36
C ARG A 102 -15.51 18.89 17.88
N VAL A 103 -15.78 17.94 18.77
CA VAL A 103 -16.76 16.86 18.59
C VAL A 103 -17.70 16.86 19.80
N GLY A 104 -19.00 16.91 19.56
CA GLY A 104 -20.06 16.67 20.55
C GLY A 104 -20.31 15.18 20.75
N ILE A 105 -20.88 14.79 21.89
CA ILE A 105 -20.98 13.36 22.21
C ILE A 105 -21.95 12.57 21.33
N ASP A 106 -22.85 13.25 20.62
CA ASP A 106 -23.78 12.64 19.67
C ASP A 106 -23.34 12.79 18.21
N ASP A 107 -22.18 13.40 17.96
CA ASP A 107 -21.67 13.54 16.61
C ASP A 107 -21.20 12.18 16.11
N SER A 108 -21.78 11.74 15.01
CA SER A 108 -21.38 10.50 14.35
C SER A 108 -20.00 10.68 13.72
N PHE A 109 -19.07 9.79 14.06
CA PHE A 109 -17.73 9.76 13.47
C PHE A 109 -17.77 9.76 11.93
N PHE A 110 -18.64 8.92 11.36
CA PHE A 110 -18.81 8.84 9.90
C PHE A 110 -19.57 10.05 9.33
N GLY A 111 -20.44 10.66 10.13
CA GLY A 111 -21.11 11.92 9.77
C GLY A 111 -20.14 13.09 9.65
N LEU A 112 -19.04 13.07 10.40
CA LEU A 112 -17.98 14.07 10.38
C LEU A 112 -16.89 13.79 9.32
N GLY A 113 -17.12 12.87 8.38
CA GLY A 113 -16.16 12.52 7.33
C GLY A 113 -15.18 11.40 7.72
N GLY A 114 -15.39 10.75 8.86
CA GLY A 114 -14.67 9.55 9.24
C GLY A 114 -14.88 8.41 8.25
N HIS A 115 -13.83 7.64 7.97
CA HIS A 115 -13.88 6.42 7.15
C HIS A 115 -13.08 5.30 7.81
N SER A 116 -13.10 4.08 7.26
CA SER A 116 -12.55 2.88 7.90
C SER A 116 -11.06 2.97 8.29
N LEU A 117 -10.27 3.78 7.58
CA LEU A 117 -8.87 4.03 7.93
C LEU A 117 -8.75 4.89 9.19
N LEU A 118 -9.45 6.03 9.21
CA LEU A 118 -9.52 6.90 10.38
C LEU A 118 -10.14 6.16 11.57
N ALA A 119 -11.13 5.28 11.34
CA ALA A 119 -11.69 4.43 12.37
C ALA A 119 -10.60 3.54 12.99
N THR A 120 -9.82 2.84 12.18
CA THR A 120 -8.69 2.02 12.66
C THR A 120 -7.69 2.85 13.48
N TRP A 121 -7.38 4.08 13.05
CA TRP A 121 -6.47 4.98 13.76
C TRP A 121 -7.05 5.43 15.11
N LEU A 122 -8.33 5.79 15.13
CA LEU A 122 -9.05 6.14 16.35
C LEU A 122 -9.07 4.98 17.33
N LEU A 123 -9.36 3.75 16.89
CA LEU A 123 -9.34 2.57 17.75
C LEU A 123 -7.94 2.30 18.32
N SER A 124 -6.89 2.51 17.53
CA SER A 124 -5.49 2.43 17.99
C SER A 124 -5.15 3.51 19.03
N ARG A 125 -5.62 4.74 18.85
CA ARG A 125 -5.45 5.84 19.82
C ARG A 125 -6.23 5.59 21.11
N ILE A 126 -7.48 5.11 21.01
CA ILE A 126 -8.29 4.68 22.17
C ILE A 126 -7.54 3.61 22.96
N ARG A 127 -6.98 2.60 22.29
CA ARG A 127 -6.14 1.59 22.94
C ARG A 127 -4.93 2.20 23.65
N THR A 128 -4.23 3.12 23.00
CA THR A 128 -3.01 3.74 23.55
C THR A 128 -3.29 4.63 24.75
N VAL A 129 -4.37 5.42 24.70
CA VAL A 129 -4.66 6.46 25.70
C VAL A 129 -5.53 5.94 26.84
N LEU A 130 -6.54 5.12 26.53
CA LEU A 130 -7.49 4.60 27.51
C LEU A 130 -7.18 3.16 27.93
N GLY A 131 -6.26 2.46 27.26
CA GLY A 131 -5.92 1.08 27.62
C GLY A 131 -7.05 0.08 27.38
N VAL A 132 -7.98 0.38 26.46
CA VAL A 132 -9.15 -0.46 26.15
C VAL A 132 -9.19 -0.78 24.67
N GLU A 133 -9.64 -1.99 24.34
CA GLU A 133 -9.80 -2.42 22.95
C GLU A 133 -11.26 -2.45 22.53
N VAL A 134 -11.52 -1.83 21.38
CA VAL A 134 -12.85 -1.74 20.79
C VAL A 134 -12.83 -2.51 19.47
N PRO A 135 -13.59 -3.62 19.36
CA PRO A 135 -13.75 -4.30 18.08
C PRO A 135 -14.30 -3.33 17.04
N ILE A 136 -13.75 -3.36 15.82
CA ILE A 136 -14.19 -2.46 14.75
C ILE A 136 -15.70 -2.56 14.49
N ARG A 137 -16.28 -3.76 14.57
CA ARG A 137 -17.72 -3.97 14.47
C ARG A 137 -18.50 -3.14 15.49
N LEU A 138 -18.05 -3.13 16.75
CA LEU A 138 -18.67 -2.38 17.83
C LEU A 138 -18.62 -0.87 17.56
N PHE A 139 -17.52 -0.40 16.97
CA PHE A 139 -17.40 0.99 16.56
C PHE A 139 -18.37 1.39 15.43
N PHE A 140 -18.61 0.49 14.46
CA PHE A 140 -19.62 0.72 13.42
C PHE A 140 -21.06 0.68 13.98
N GLU A 141 -21.32 -0.15 14.99
CA GLU A 141 -22.62 -0.20 15.68
C GLU A 141 -22.85 1.02 16.59
N TYR A 142 -21.77 1.59 17.15
CA TYR A 142 -21.81 2.71 18.10
C TYR A 142 -20.88 3.86 17.64
N PRO A 143 -21.23 4.60 16.58
CA PRO A 143 -20.34 5.57 15.94
C PRO A 143 -20.21 6.93 16.65
N THR A 144 -20.86 7.15 17.79
CA THR A 144 -20.77 8.39 18.58
C THR A 144 -20.09 8.16 19.92
N VAL A 145 -19.55 9.22 20.54
CA VAL A 145 -18.89 9.12 21.86
C VAL A 145 -19.87 8.64 22.94
N ALA A 146 -21.10 9.17 22.96
CA ALA A 146 -22.12 8.80 23.94
C ALA A 146 -22.54 7.33 23.84
N GLN A 147 -22.47 6.75 22.64
CA GLN A 147 -22.78 5.35 22.38
C GLN A 147 -21.58 4.43 22.64
N LEU A 148 -20.37 4.90 22.34
CA LEU A 148 -19.15 4.12 22.46
C LEU A 148 -18.62 4.06 23.90
N ALA A 149 -18.70 5.16 24.66
CA ALA A 149 -18.15 5.24 26.02
C ALA A 149 -18.65 4.11 26.95
N PRO A 150 -19.95 3.76 26.98
CA PRO A 150 -20.45 2.65 27.80
C PRO A 150 -19.96 1.26 27.37
N GLN A 151 -19.39 1.13 26.16
CA GLN A 151 -18.92 -0.14 25.61
C GLN A 151 -17.44 -0.42 25.93
N LEU A 152 -16.76 0.53 26.58
CA LEU A 152 -15.32 0.46 26.86
C LEU A 152 -14.98 -0.36 28.12
N ASP A 153 -15.96 -1.03 28.73
CA ASP A 153 -15.73 -1.77 29.97
C ASP A 153 -14.94 -3.07 29.77
N GLY A 154 -13.72 -3.07 30.31
CA GLY A 154 -13.09 -4.26 30.89
C GLY A 154 -12.60 -5.34 29.94
N ARG A 155 -12.56 -5.11 28.62
CA ARG A 155 -11.90 -6.06 27.71
C ARG A 155 -10.39 -5.89 27.83
N PRO A 156 -9.64 -6.93 28.28
CA PRO A 156 -8.19 -6.83 28.36
C PRO A 156 -7.63 -6.50 26.97
N VAL A 157 -6.70 -5.54 26.95
CA VAL A 157 -5.91 -5.16 25.79
C VAL A 157 -5.38 -6.43 25.13
N GLN A 158 -5.60 -6.63 23.82
CA GLN A 158 -4.87 -7.66 23.08
C GLN A 158 -3.38 -7.47 23.36
N ILE A 159 -2.68 -8.59 23.51
CA ILE A 159 -1.23 -8.60 23.70
C ILE A 159 -0.61 -7.69 22.63
N PRO A 160 0.16 -6.65 22.98
CA PRO A 160 0.80 -5.80 21.99
C PRO A 160 1.81 -6.61 21.17
N VAL A 161 2.01 -6.22 19.91
CA VAL A 161 3.14 -6.76 19.14
C VAL A 161 4.41 -6.23 19.80
N VAL A 162 5.23 -7.13 20.30
CA VAL A 162 6.53 -6.82 20.91
C VAL A 162 7.61 -7.62 20.21
N ALA A 163 8.79 -7.02 20.06
CA ALA A 163 9.95 -7.76 19.59
C ALA A 163 10.27 -8.87 20.60
N GLY A 164 10.46 -10.09 20.10
CA GLY A 164 10.64 -11.28 20.92
C GLY A 164 11.73 -12.21 20.38
N PRO A 165 12.03 -13.30 21.11
CA PRO A 165 12.97 -14.31 20.63
C PRO A 165 12.46 -14.91 19.32
N ARG A 166 13.33 -14.93 18.29
CA ARG A 166 13.02 -15.48 16.98
C ARG A 166 13.42 -16.96 16.92
N PRO A 167 12.53 -17.87 16.53
CA PRO A 167 12.91 -19.25 16.26
C PRO A 167 13.84 -19.31 15.04
N GLU A 168 14.64 -20.37 14.97
CA GLU A 168 15.50 -20.64 13.79
C GLU A 168 14.68 -20.72 12.50
N ARG A 169 13.49 -21.32 12.57
CA ARG A 169 12.53 -21.41 11.47
C ARG A 169 11.42 -20.40 11.66
N LEU A 170 11.57 -19.21 11.07
CA LEU A 170 10.54 -18.18 11.09
C LEU A 170 9.36 -18.59 10.19
N PRO A 171 8.14 -18.77 10.72
CA PRO A 171 7.00 -19.12 9.89
C PRO A 171 6.56 -17.93 9.03
N LEU A 172 5.81 -18.19 7.95
CA LEU A 172 5.09 -17.13 7.22
C LEU A 172 3.85 -16.67 8.00
N SER A 173 3.48 -15.40 7.82
CA SER A 173 2.16 -14.89 8.20
C SER A 173 1.07 -15.57 7.35
N PHE A 174 -0.18 -15.52 7.79
CA PHE A 174 -1.28 -16.13 7.01
C PHE A 174 -1.43 -15.49 5.63
N ALA A 175 -1.22 -14.17 5.52
CA ALA A 175 -1.23 -13.45 4.25
C ALA A 175 -0.08 -13.88 3.33
N GLN A 176 1.13 -13.98 3.86
CA GLN A 176 2.29 -14.47 3.10
C GLN A 176 2.08 -15.92 2.65
N ARG A 177 1.51 -16.78 3.50
CA ARG A 177 1.27 -18.20 3.18
C ARG A 177 0.37 -18.37 1.96
N ARG A 178 -0.68 -17.55 1.82
CA ARG A 178 -1.54 -17.54 0.61
C ARG A 178 -0.72 -17.20 -0.64
N LEU A 179 0.05 -16.11 -0.59
CA LEU A 179 0.84 -15.66 -1.74
C LEU A 179 1.95 -16.66 -2.10
N TRP A 180 2.57 -17.29 -1.11
CA TRP A 180 3.52 -18.37 -1.30
C TRP A 180 2.89 -19.58 -1.99
N PHE A 181 1.70 -19.99 -1.54
CA PHE A 181 0.97 -21.09 -2.17
C PHE A 181 0.69 -20.79 -3.65
N LEU A 182 0.20 -19.58 -3.97
CA LEU A 182 -0.06 -19.17 -5.35
C LEU A 182 1.22 -19.14 -6.19
N HIS A 183 2.31 -18.60 -5.66
CA HIS A 183 3.61 -18.61 -6.32
C HIS A 183 4.11 -20.03 -6.61
N ARG A 184 3.94 -20.98 -5.68
CA ARG A 184 4.31 -22.39 -5.86
C ARG A 184 3.40 -23.11 -6.86
N PHE A 185 2.12 -22.73 -6.92
CA PHE A 185 1.13 -23.35 -7.79
C PHE A 185 1.24 -22.85 -9.24
N GLU A 186 1.42 -21.54 -9.43
CA GLU A 186 1.45 -20.88 -10.74
C GLU A 186 2.87 -20.72 -11.30
N GLY A 187 3.89 -20.72 -10.44
CA GLY A 187 5.26 -20.33 -10.75
C GLY A 187 5.50 -18.81 -10.60
N PRO A 188 6.74 -18.34 -10.85
CA PRO A 188 7.04 -16.91 -10.92
C PRO A 188 6.14 -16.20 -11.93
N SER A 189 5.49 -15.12 -11.49
CA SER A 189 4.66 -14.28 -12.35
C SER A 189 4.62 -12.85 -11.84
N ALA A 190 4.21 -11.91 -12.69
CA ALA A 190 4.04 -10.51 -12.33
C ALA A 190 2.66 -10.19 -11.71
N THR A 191 1.78 -11.19 -11.51
CA THR A 191 0.39 -11.01 -11.08
C THR A 191 0.26 -10.23 -9.77
N TYR A 192 1.21 -10.44 -8.85
CA TYR A 192 1.23 -9.81 -7.53
C TYR A 192 2.36 -8.79 -7.38
N ASN A 193 2.80 -8.18 -8.49
CA ASN A 193 3.71 -7.05 -8.46
C ASN A 193 2.98 -5.76 -8.09
N VAL A 194 3.65 -4.91 -7.32
CA VAL A 194 3.21 -3.56 -6.96
C VAL A 194 4.24 -2.57 -7.53
N PRO A 195 4.10 -2.17 -8.82
CA PRO A 195 5.00 -1.22 -9.45
C PRO A 195 4.69 0.23 -9.04
N MET A 196 5.74 0.99 -8.74
CA MET A 196 5.71 2.38 -8.32
C MET A 196 6.62 3.19 -9.25
N ARG A 197 6.02 4.06 -10.08
CA ARG A 197 6.75 4.93 -10.99
C ARG A 197 6.78 6.35 -10.45
N LEU A 198 7.99 6.87 -10.24
CA LEU A 198 8.25 8.26 -9.87
C LEU A 198 8.95 8.97 -11.02
N ARG A 199 8.37 10.08 -11.47
CA ARG A 199 9.00 10.98 -12.43
C ARG A 199 9.65 12.15 -11.69
N LEU A 200 10.97 12.24 -11.79
CA LEU A 200 11.78 13.36 -11.32
C LEU A 200 11.99 14.31 -12.49
N ARG A 201 11.60 15.58 -12.31
CA ARG A 201 11.69 16.62 -13.35
C ARG A 201 13.11 17.14 -13.56
N THR A 202 14.02 16.76 -12.66
CA THR A 202 15.44 17.09 -12.71
C THR A 202 16.25 15.81 -12.59
N GLN A 203 17.53 15.88 -12.99
CA GLN A 203 18.51 14.83 -12.73
C GLN A 203 18.75 14.73 -11.20
N PRO A 204 18.50 13.58 -10.56
CA PRO A 204 18.87 13.37 -9.17
C PRO A 204 20.38 13.13 -9.04
N ASP A 205 20.89 13.24 -7.81
CA ASP A 205 22.13 12.57 -7.47
C ASP A 205 21.88 11.05 -7.52
N THR A 206 22.36 10.42 -8.58
CA THR A 206 22.10 9.00 -8.84
C THR A 206 22.75 8.11 -7.79
N GLU A 207 23.94 8.45 -7.30
CA GLU A 207 24.65 7.65 -6.29
C GLU A 207 23.95 7.76 -4.93
N ALA A 208 23.50 8.96 -4.56
CA ALA A 208 22.69 9.17 -3.37
C ALA A 208 21.37 8.40 -3.45
N LEU A 209 20.70 8.39 -4.61
CA LEU A 209 19.44 7.67 -4.80
C LEU A 209 19.61 6.15 -4.73
N VAL A 210 20.66 5.60 -5.34
CA VAL A 210 21.01 4.17 -5.20
C VAL A 210 21.26 3.82 -3.74
N SER A 211 22.03 4.65 -3.03
CA SER A 211 22.34 4.45 -1.61
C SER A 211 21.08 4.51 -0.74
N ALA A 212 20.20 5.48 -0.99
CA ALA A 212 18.94 5.65 -0.26
C ALA A 212 17.99 4.45 -0.43
N ILE A 213 17.87 3.89 -1.64
CA ILE A 213 17.10 2.66 -1.86
C ILE A 213 17.71 1.52 -1.03
N GLY A 214 19.04 1.42 -0.99
CA GLY A 214 19.74 0.45 -0.17
C GLY A 214 19.47 0.59 1.32
N ASP A 215 19.46 1.81 1.85
CA ASP A 215 19.16 2.07 3.26
C ASP A 215 17.73 1.64 3.64
N VAL A 216 16.76 1.90 2.76
CA VAL A 216 15.37 1.46 2.94
C VAL A 216 15.26 -0.06 2.95
N VAL A 217 15.93 -0.76 2.01
CA VAL A 217 15.94 -2.23 1.97
C VAL A 217 16.59 -2.82 3.22
N ARG A 218 17.66 -2.20 3.74
CA ARG A 218 18.33 -2.64 4.98
C ARG A 218 17.45 -2.45 6.21
N ARG A 219 16.75 -1.32 6.30
CA ARG A 219 15.86 -0.94 7.41
C ARG A 219 14.67 -1.89 7.56
N HIS A 220 14.02 -2.23 6.45
CA HIS A 220 12.77 -2.99 6.44
C HIS A 220 13.04 -4.46 6.13
N GLU A 221 12.97 -5.33 7.15
CA GLU A 221 13.30 -6.76 7.00
C GLU A 221 12.48 -7.46 5.91
N SER A 222 11.21 -7.08 5.73
CA SER A 222 10.33 -7.64 4.69
C SER A 222 10.88 -7.47 3.28
N LEU A 223 11.61 -6.38 3.01
CA LEU A 223 12.20 -6.09 1.70
C LEU A 223 13.46 -6.91 1.41
N ARG A 224 14.07 -7.52 2.43
CA ARG A 224 15.26 -8.38 2.32
C ARG A 224 15.00 -9.81 2.78
N THR A 225 13.76 -10.26 2.69
CA THR A 225 13.34 -11.61 3.05
C THR A 225 13.13 -12.47 1.81
N VAL A 226 13.75 -13.65 1.77
CA VAL A 226 13.41 -14.71 0.82
C VAL A 226 12.55 -15.77 1.50
N PHE A 227 11.80 -16.53 0.71
CA PHE A 227 10.83 -17.50 1.20
C PHE A 227 11.27 -18.89 0.76
N THR A 228 11.45 -19.81 1.70
CA THR A 228 11.91 -21.17 1.40
C THR A 228 11.00 -22.20 2.05
N GLU A 229 11.28 -23.48 1.80
CA GLU A 229 10.52 -24.59 2.37
C GLU A 229 11.51 -25.54 3.05
N ILE A 230 11.27 -25.84 4.32
CA ILE A 230 12.06 -26.80 5.09
C ILE A 230 11.09 -27.87 5.60
N ASP A 231 11.33 -29.12 5.23
CA ASP A 231 10.48 -30.27 5.60
C ASP A 231 8.98 -30.05 5.28
N GLY A 232 8.68 -29.48 4.11
CA GLY A 232 7.29 -29.18 3.70
C GLY A 232 6.69 -27.93 4.34
N THR A 233 7.42 -27.23 5.21
CA THR A 233 6.93 -26.04 5.91
C THR A 233 7.55 -24.78 5.31
N PRO A 234 6.75 -23.81 4.84
CA PRO A 234 7.28 -22.56 4.34
C PRO A 234 7.82 -21.69 5.47
N VAL A 235 8.99 -21.11 5.27
CA VAL A 235 9.69 -20.25 6.23
C VAL A 235 10.19 -18.95 5.60
N GLN A 236 10.25 -17.90 6.42
CA GLN A 236 10.87 -16.63 6.09
C GLN A 236 12.38 -16.74 6.38
N HIS A 237 13.22 -16.36 5.42
CA HIS A 237 14.66 -16.24 5.61
C HIS A 237 15.08 -14.79 5.35
N ILE A 238 15.30 -14.07 6.45
CA ILE A 238 15.66 -12.66 6.43
C ILE A 238 17.17 -12.55 6.20
N LEU A 239 17.58 -12.00 5.06
CA LEU A 239 18.99 -11.86 4.70
C LEU A 239 19.67 -10.76 5.53
N PRO A 240 20.92 -10.91 5.98
CA PRO A 240 21.62 -9.87 6.74
C PRO A 240 21.72 -8.53 5.98
N ALA A 241 21.54 -7.42 6.68
CA ALA A 241 21.49 -6.09 6.07
C ALA A 241 22.84 -5.67 5.44
N GLU A 242 23.93 -6.19 5.97
CA GLU A 242 25.30 -5.87 5.57
C GLU A 242 25.72 -6.59 4.29
N THR A 243 25.11 -7.75 4.00
CA THR A 243 25.52 -8.64 2.91
C THR A 243 24.47 -8.79 1.81
N VAL A 244 23.25 -8.28 2.01
CA VAL A 244 22.20 -8.37 1.01
C VAL A 244 22.56 -7.55 -0.23
N ASP A 245 22.49 -8.19 -1.40
CA ASP A 245 22.60 -7.50 -2.68
C ASP A 245 21.28 -6.79 -3.00
N ILE A 246 21.37 -5.50 -3.33
CA ILE A 246 20.22 -4.64 -3.54
C ILE A 246 20.06 -4.39 -5.05
N PRO A 247 19.03 -4.94 -5.71
CA PRO A 247 18.93 -4.98 -7.17
C PRO A 247 18.45 -3.63 -7.75
N VAL A 248 19.31 -2.61 -7.67
CA VAL A 248 19.13 -1.29 -8.28
C VAL A 248 20.01 -1.20 -9.52
N GLY A 249 19.41 -0.83 -10.66
CA GLY A 249 20.14 -0.60 -11.92
C GLY A 249 19.94 0.83 -12.42
N VAL A 250 20.93 1.36 -13.12
CA VAL A 250 20.85 2.67 -13.77
C VAL A 250 20.82 2.44 -15.29
N GLU A 251 19.83 3.01 -15.94
CA GLU A 251 19.59 2.84 -17.38
C GLU A 251 19.35 4.20 -18.03
N GLN A 252 19.40 4.24 -19.36
CA GLN A 252 19.23 5.47 -20.16
C GLN A 252 18.12 5.24 -21.19
N ALA A 253 17.19 6.19 -21.30
CA ALA A 253 16.18 6.21 -22.34
C ALA A 253 16.25 7.53 -23.11
N THR A 254 16.57 7.47 -24.39
CA THR A 254 16.67 8.66 -25.26
C THR A 254 15.35 9.02 -25.93
N THR A 255 14.35 8.12 -25.86
CA THR A 255 13.01 8.33 -26.43
C THR A 255 11.92 7.91 -25.44
N PRO A 256 10.71 8.49 -25.54
CA PRO A 256 9.56 8.07 -24.72
C PRO A 256 9.21 6.58 -24.88
N ALA A 257 9.31 6.03 -26.10
CA ALA A 257 9.00 4.62 -26.36
C ALA A 257 9.98 3.66 -25.66
N GLN A 258 11.27 4.02 -25.62
CA GLN A 258 12.27 3.27 -24.85
C GLN A 258 11.97 3.33 -23.35
N LEU A 259 11.63 4.52 -22.83
CA LEU A 259 11.26 4.67 -21.42
C LEU A 259 10.09 3.75 -21.04
N GLU A 260 9.01 3.75 -21.81
CA GLU A 260 7.86 2.88 -21.52
C GLU A 260 8.24 1.39 -21.63
N THR A 261 9.09 1.02 -22.58
CA THR A 261 9.60 -0.37 -22.70
C THR A 261 10.37 -0.80 -21.44
N LEU A 262 11.27 0.04 -20.94
CA LEU A 262 12.04 -0.25 -19.73
C LEU A 262 11.15 -0.31 -18.48
N VAL A 263 10.20 0.62 -18.36
CA VAL A 263 9.21 0.62 -17.26
C VAL A 263 8.38 -0.66 -17.28
N ASP A 264 7.87 -1.07 -18.44
CA ASP A 264 7.09 -2.30 -18.59
C ASP A 264 7.91 -3.56 -18.24
N GLN A 265 9.18 -3.61 -18.66
CA GLN A 265 10.08 -4.72 -18.32
C GLN A 265 10.29 -4.84 -16.81
N VAL A 266 10.47 -3.73 -16.10
CA VAL A 266 10.62 -3.74 -14.63
C VAL A 266 9.29 -4.10 -13.96
N ALA A 267 8.18 -3.49 -14.38
CA ALA A 267 6.87 -3.74 -13.79
C ALA A 267 6.43 -5.21 -13.92
N ARG A 268 6.80 -5.87 -15.03
CA ARG A 268 6.50 -7.28 -15.31
C ARG A 268 7.59 -8.25 -14.88
N TYR A 269 8.55 -7.80 -14.07
CA TYR A 269 9.61 -8.67 -13.60
C TYR A 269 9.03 -9.82 -12.75
N GLU A 270 9.38 -11.05 -13.10
CA GLU A 270 8.93 -12.25 -12.37
C GLU A 270 9.93 -12.59 -11.28
N PHE A 271 9.53 -12.40 -10.02
CA PHE A 271 10.38 -12.72 -8.87
C PHE A 271 10.45 -14.22 -8.61
N ASP A 272 11.66 -14.76 -8.50
CA ASP A 272 11.87 -16.04 -7.83
C ASP A 272 12.02 -15.82 -6.32
N LEU A 273 10.91 -15.93 -5.60
CA LEU A 273 10.83 -15.69 -4.16
C LEU A 273 11.69 -16.67 -3.33
N HIS A 274 12.18 -17.77 -3.92
CA HIS A 274 13.11 -18.68 -3.25
C HIS A 274 14.52 -18.09 -3.09
N THR A 275 14.95 -17.29 -4.06
CA THR A 275 16.35 -16.88 -4.17
C THR A 275 16.53 -15.36 -4.24
N GLN A 276 15.46 -14.63 -4.51
CA GLN A 276 15.49 -13.19 -4.75
C GLN A 276 14.65 -12.45 -3.71
N ILE A 277 15.20 -11.34 -3.22
CA ILE A 277 14.44 -10.44 -2.37
C ILE A 277 13.29 -9.79 -3.17
N PRO A 278 12.14 -9.50 -2.54
CA PRO A 278 10.90 -9.14 -3.21
C PRO A 278 10.85 -7.67 -3.64
N ILE A 279 11.97 -7.10 -4.07
CA ILE A 279 12.10 -5.71 -4.50
C ILE A 279 13.11 -5.59 -5.63
N ARG A 280 12.84 -4.70 -6.59
CA ARG A 280 13.79 -4.29 -7.64
C ARG A 280 13.54 -2.84 -8.00
N ALA A 281 14.60 -2.12 -8.35
CA ALA A 281 14.49 -0.74 -8.83
C ALA A 281 15.33 -0.49 -10.08
N ARG A 282 14.86 0.44 -10.92
CA ARG A 282 15.64 1.05 -12.00
C ARG A 282 15.51 2.56 -11.98
N ILE A 283 16.65 3.22 -12.10
CA ILE A 283 16.77 4.66 -12.30
C ILE A 283 17.00 4.86 -13.79
N ILE A 284 15.99 5.34 -14.50
CA ILE A 284 16.01 5.53 -15.96
C ILE A 284 16.19 7.01 -16.24
N ASN A 285 17.39 7.39 -16.61
CA ASN A 285 17.73 8.75 -16.99
C ASN A 285 17.14 9.08 -18.36
N THR A 286 16.59 10.28 -18.48
CA THR A 286 16.02 10.82 -19.73
C THR A 286 16.61 12.20 -20.01
N PRO A 287 16.48 12.74 -21.25
CA PRO A 287 16.96 14.09 -21.55
C PRO A 287 16.39 15.18 -20.64
N ASP A 288 15.14 15.00 -20.19
CA ASP A 288 14.38 16.00 -19.43
C ASP A 288 14.27 15.66 -17.92
N GLY A 289 15.08 14.73 -17.41
CA GLY A 289 15.07 14.35 -16.00
C GLY A 289 15.34 12.87 -15.77
N CYS A 290 14.54 12.25 -14.90
CA CYS A 290 14.73 10.86 -14.50
C CYS A 290 13.40 10.19 -14.16
N THR A 291 13.27 8.90 -14.45
CA THR A 291 12.18 8.05 -13.96
C THR A 291 12.75 6.95 -13.06
N LEU A 292 12.34 6.94 -11.78
CA LEU A 292 12.55 5.81 -10.89
C LEU A 292 11.35 4.87 -11.03
N ILE A 293 11.59 3.61 -11.38
CA ILE A 293 10.59 2.54 -11.30
C ILE A 293 11.06 1.55 -10.23
N MET A 294 10.26 1.38 -9.19
CA MET A 294 10.47 0.38 -8.15
C MET A 294 9.32 -0.61 -8.20
N VAL A 295 9.63 -1.90 -8.19
CA VAL A 295 8.62 -2.96 -8.14
C VAL A 295 8.88 -3.78 -6.89
N VAL A 296 7.82 -3.96 -6.09
CA VAL A 296 7.83 -4.79 -4.89
C VAL A 296 6.82 -5.90 -5.08
N HIS A 297 7.13 -7.12 -4.65
CA HIS A 297 6.16 -8.21 -4.66
C HIS A 297 5.20 -8.05 -3.47
N HIS A 298 3.90 -8.27 -3.67
CA HIS A 298 2.85 -8.05 -2.66
C HIS A 298 3.03 -8.92 -1.38
N ILE A 299 3.91 -9.91 -1.41
CA ILE A 299 4.28 -10.72 -0.24
C ILE A 299 5.04 -9.92 0.83
N ALA A 300 5.69 -8.82 0.45
CA ALA A 300 6.52 -7.98 1.33
C ALA A 300 5.94 -6.58 1.59
N ALA A 301 4.97 -6.15 0.79
CA ALA A 301 4.34 -4.84 0.91
C ALA A 301 2.86 -4.90 0.50
N ASP A 302 2.07 -4.00 1.07
CA ASP A 302 0.69 -3.73 0.70
C ASP A 302 0.48 -2.23 0.42
N GLY A 303 -0.75 -1.83 0.15
CA GLY A 303 -1.09 -0.43 -0.12
C GLY A 303 -0.72 0.53 1.03
N TRP A 304 -0.73 0.07 2.29
CA TRP A 304 -0.33 0.91 3.42
C TRP A 304 1.18 1.07 3.47
N SER A 305 1.91 0.00 3.19
CA SER A 305 3.37 -0.06 3.20
C SER A 305 4.03 0.93 2.24
N LEU A 306 3.30 1.39 1.20
CA LEU A 306 3.82 2.33 0.21
C LEU A 306 4.13 3.72 0.80
N VAL A 307 3.31 4.20 1.74
CA VAL A 307 3.51 5.51 2.37
C VAL A 307 4.80 5.58 3.20
N PRO A 308 5.06 4.69 4.18
CA PRO A 308 6.32 4.69 4.91
C PRO A 308 7.51 4.36 4.02
N LEU A 309 7.34 3.50 3.00
CA LEU A 309 8.40 3.23 2.01
C LEU A 309 8.86 4.51 1.31
N MET A 310 7.90 5.31 0.81
CA MET A 310 8.21 6.56 0.11
C MET A 310 8.77 7.65 1.02
N ARG A 311 8.23 7.76 2.25
CA ARG A 311 8.75 8.70 3.26
C ARG A 311 10.20 8.35 3.59
N ASP A 312 10.47 7.10 3.94
CA ASP A 312 11.82 6.66 4.31
C ASP A 312 12.77 6.79 3.10
N LEU A 313 12.33 6.52 1.87
CA LEU A 313 13.17 6.78 0.67
C LEU A 313 13.52 8.27 0.53
N SER A 314 12.57 9.17 0.74
CA SER A 314 12.79 10.62 0.68
C SER A 314 13.76 11.09 1.75
N ASP A 315 13.57 10.64 3.00
CA ASP A 315 14.45 10.99 4.13
C ASP A 315 15.88 10.48 3.90
N ALA A 316 16.01 9.24 3.41
CA ALA A 316 17.32 8.66 3.11
C ALA A 316 18.03 9.38 1.96
N TYR A 317 17.29 9.72 0.90
CA TYR A 317 17.85 10.45 -0.23
C TYR A 317 18.36 11.82 0.18
N ALA A 318 17.60 12.56 1.00
CA ALA A 318 18.03 13.85 1.53
C ALA A 318 19.33 13.71 2.35
N ALA A 319 19.39 12.75 3.27
CA ALA A 319 20.59 12.50 4.08
C ALA A 319 21.82 12.14 3.22
N ARG A 320 21.64 11.31 2.19
CA ARG A 320 22.70 10.88 1.29
C ARG A 320 23.21 11.99 0.39
N CYS A 321 22.34 12.90 -0.07
CA CYS A 321 22.74 14.12 -0.77
C CYS A 321 23.64 15.02 0.10
N ASP A 322 23.43 15.02 1.42
CA ASP A 322 24.28 15.74 2.37
C ASP A 322 25.56 14.95 2.75
N GLY A 323 25.79 13.77 2.16
CA GLY A 323 26.92 12.90 2.46
C GLY A 323 26.80 12.12 3.78
N ASN A 324 25.61 12.07 4.38
CA ASN A 324 25.35 11.42 5.67
C ASN A 324 24.56 10.11 5.51
N GLU A 325 24.59 9.27 6.55
CA GLU A 325 23.65 8.16 6.68
C GLU A 325 22.30 8.66 7.23
N PRO A 326 21.17 8.00 6.89
CA PRO A 326 19.88 8.37 7.44
C PRO A 326 19.85 8.21 8.96
N ASN A 327 19.56 9.28 9.69
CA ASN A 327 19.48 9.27 11.16
C ASN A 327 18.10 8.81 11.64
N TRP A 328 17.82 7.52 11.49
CA TRP A 328 16.56 6.94 11.93
C TRP A 328 16.66 6.28 13.30
N GLN A 329 15.58 6.39 14.07
CA GLN A 329 15.38 5.48 15.18
C GLN A 329 15.13 4.06 14.64
N PRO A 330 15.69 3.02 15.28
CA PRO A 330 15.38 1.63 14.97
C PRO A 330 13.86 1.37 15.08
N LEU A 331 13.33 0.54 14.19
CA LEU A 331 11.94 0.11 14.28
C LEU A 331 11.76 -0.77 15.52
N THR A 332 10.76 -0.45 16.34
CA THR A 332 10.49 -1.17 17.60
C THR A 332 10.00 -2.59 17.40
N VAL A 333 9.43 -2.87 16.22
CA VAL A 333 9.00 -4.20 15.77
C VAL A 333 9.24 -4.32 14.27
N GLN A 334 9.45 -5.54 13.80
CA GLN A 334 9.54 -5.91 12.39
C GLN A 334 8.41 -6.86 12.01
N TYR A 335 8.23 -7.11 10.70
CA TYR A 335 7.15 -7.97 10.20
C TYR A 335 7.23 -9.41 10.73
N ALA A 336 8.44 -9.90 11.02
CA ALA A 336 8.63 -11.20 11.67
C ALA A 336 8.01 -11.25 13.07
N ASP A 337 8.12 -10.17 13.84
CA ASP A 337 7.54 -10.07 15.19
C ASP A 337 6.00 -10.06 15.12
N TYR A 338 5.44 -9.33 14.15
CA TYR A 338 3.99 -9.41 13.83
C TYR A 338 3.57 -10.83 13.46
N THR A 339 4.40 -11.55 12.69
CA THR A 339 4.09 -12.92 12.28
C THR A 339 4.03 -13.87 13.47
N LEU A 340 5.00 -13.78 14.39
CA LEU A 340 5.01 -14.62 15.59
C LEU A 340 3.83 -14.29 16.50
N TRP A 341 3.60 -12.99 16.73
CA TRP A 341 2.46 -12.47 17.49
C TRP A 341 1.12 -12.94 16.93
N GLN A 342 0.91 -12.86 15.61
CA GLN A 342 -0.33 -13.27 14.95
C GLN A 342 -0.61 -14.76 15.20
N ARG A 343 0.43 -15.60 15.17
CA ARG A 343 0.29 -17.05 15.38
C ARG A 343 0.00 -17.39 16.84
N GLU A 344 0.63 -16.68 17.77
CA GLU A 344 0.38 -16.84 19.19
C GLU A 344 -1.06 -16.47 19.55
N ILE A 345 -1.54 -15.30 19.10
CA ILE A 345 -2.90 -14.83 19.42
C ILE A 345 -3.98 -15.68 18.76
N LEU A 346 -3.78 -16.07 17.49
CA LEU A 346 -4.76 -16.88 16.79
C LEU A 346 -4.80 -18.31 17.34
N GLY A 347 -3.68 -18.80 17.88
CA GLY A 347 -3.56 -20.17 18.36
C GLY A 347 -3.51 -21.17 17.20
N THR A 348 -4.00 -22.39 17.45
CA THR A 348 -3.92 -23.50 16.50
C THR A 348 -5.29 -24.09 16.21
N GLU A 349 -5.50 -24.55 14.96
CA GLU A 349 -6.75 -25.20 14.54
C GLU A 349 -7.08 -26.48 15.35
N ASN A 350 -6.06 -27.15 15.91
CA ASN A 350 -6.26 -28.32 16.76
C ASN A 350 -6.77 -28.00 18.17
N ASP A 351 -6.73 -26.72 18.56
CA ASP A 351 -7.26 -26.24 19.84
C ASP A 351 -8.66 -25.68 19.59
N PRO A 352 -9.72 -26.37 20.05
CA PRO A 352 -11.10 -25.94 19.81
C PRO A 352 -11.43 -24.60 20.46
N ASP A 353 -10.72 -24.21 21.52
CA ASP A 353 -10.94 -22.97 22.25
C ASP A 353 -10.13 -21.79 21.68
N SER A 354 -9.31 -22.03 20.64
CA SER A 354 -8.50 -20.98 20.02
C SER A 354 -9.34 -20.00 19.19
N VAL A 355 -8.83 -18.77 19.06
CA VAL A 355 -9.47 -17.72 18.24
C VAL A 355 -9.57 -18.18 16.78
N LEU A 356 -8.55 -18.87 16.26
CA LEU A 356 -8.54 -19.39 14.90
C LEU A 356 -9.68 -20.38 14.66
N SER A 357 -9.87 -21.34 15.57
CA SER A 357 -10.93 -22.36 15.46
C SER A 357 -12.32 -21.72 15.47
N HIS A 358 -12.58 -20.77 16.38
CA HIS A 358 -13.85 -20.05 16.42
C HIS A 358 -14.12 -19.24 15.14
N GLN A 359 -13.11 -18.54 14.60
CA GLN A 359 -13.27 -17.80 13.34
C GLN A 359 -13.48 -18.75 12.15
N PHE A 360 -12.79 -19.88 12.13
CA PHE A 360 -12.97 -20.89 11.09
C PHE A 360 -14.38 -21.46 11.12
N ASP A 361 -14.91 -21.80 12.30
CA ASP A 361 -16.28 -22.29 12.47
C ASP A 361 -17.32 -21.28 12.00
N TYR A 362 -17.13 -20.00 12.35
CA TYR A 362 -17.98 -18.92 11.86
C TYR A 362 -18.00 -18.87 10.32
N TRP A 363 -16.83 -18.78 9.68
CA TRP A 363 -16.75 -18.69 8.22
C TRP A 363 -17.22 -19.96 7.51
N ARG A 364 -16.95 -21.14 8.08
CA ARG A 364 -17.47 -22.41 7.57
C ARG A 364 -19.00 -22.42 7.54
N ASN A 365 -19.64 -21.89 8.58
CA ASN A 365 -21.10 -21.81 8.66
C ASN A 365 -21.67 -20.76 7.70
N GLU A 366 -21.11 -19.55 7.68
CA GLU A 366 -21.58 -18.45 6.80
C GLU A 366 -21.42 -18.78 5.31
N LEU A 367 -20.36 -19.50 4.94
CA LEU A 367 -20.04 -19.81 3.54
C LEU A 367 -20.59 -21.17 3.07
N ALA A 368 -21.24 -21.95 3.94
CA ALA A 368 -21.61 -23.35 3.68
C ALA A 368 -22.45 -23.59 2.42
N ASN A 369 -23.30 -22.63 2.05
CA ASN A 369 -24.26 -22.75 0.96
C ASN A 369 -24.03 -21.71 -0.15
N LEU A 370 -22.82 -21.14 -0.23
CA LEU A 370 -22.52 -20.23 -1.32
C LEU A 370 -22.50 -20.98 -2.66
N PRO A 371 -23.03 -20.37 -3.73
CA PRO A 371 -22.88 -20.94 -5.05
C PRO A 371 -21.39 -21.02 -5.40
N GLU A 372 -20.97 -22.12 -6.04
CA GLU A 372 -19.60 -22.28 -6.51
C GLU A 372 -19.18 -21.15 -7.46
N GLN A 373 -20.15 -20.56 -8.17
CA GLN A 373 -19.92 -19.57 -9.21
C GLN A 373 -20.98 -18.48 -9.18
N THR A 374 -20.53 -17.23 -9.22
CA THR A 374 -21.39 -16.09 -9.54
C THR A 374 -21.53 -16.00 -11.06
N PRO A 375 -22.74 -16.11 -11.64
CA PRO A 375 -22.93 -15.96 -13.07
C PRO A 375 -22.74 -14.49 -13.45
N LEU A 376 -21.64 -14.19 -14.14
CA LEU A 376 -21.40 -12.89 -14.76
C LEU A 376 -21.50 -13.03 -16.28
N PRO A 377 -21.93 -11.98 -17.00
CA PRO A 377 -22.05 -12.00 -18.46
C PRO A 377 -20.66 -11.90 -19.11
N PHE A 378 -19.90 -13.00 -19.08
CA PHE A 378 -18.57 -13.07 -19.69
C PHE A 378 -18.64 -13.19 -21.22
N ASP A 379 -17.75 -12.47 -21.92
CA ASP A 379 -17.62 -12.55 -23.39
C ASP A 379 -17.11 -13.91 -23.89
N ARG A 380 -16.50 -14.69 -23.01
CA ARG A 380 -15.89 -15.99 -23.34
C ARG A 380 -16.41 -17.08 -22.42
N PRO A 381 -16.63 -18.30 -22.92
CA PRO A 381 -16.98 -19.44 -22.08
C PRO A 381 -15.84 -19.74 -21.11
N ARG A 382 -16.20 -20.17 -19.90
CA ARG A 382 -15.21 -20.57 -18.88
C ARG A 382 -14.52 -21.87 -19.32
N PRO A 383 -13.18 -21.98 -19.19
CA PRO A 383 -12.49 -23.24 -19.42
C PRO A 383 -13.03 -24.33 -18.49
N PRO A 384 -13.15 -25.60 -18.95
CA PRO A 384 -13.50 -26.70 -18.07
C PRO A 384 -12.44 -26.84 -16.96
N PRO A 385 -12.83 -27.27 -15.74
CA PRO A 385 -11.86 -27.49 -14.67
C PRO A 385 -10.82 -28.53 -15.11
N PRO A 386 -9.55 -28.38 -14.70
CA PRO A 386 -8.53 -29.38 -15.00
C PRO A 386 -8.95 -30.75 -14.41
N PRO A 387 -8.61 -31.87 -15.08
CA PRO A 387 -8.97 -33.19 -14.59
C PRO A 387 -8.37 -33.43 -13.20
N THR A 388 -9.21 -33.87 -12.28
CA THR A 388 -8.90 -34.08 -10.86
C THR A 388 -8.02 -35.32 -10.69
N THR A 389 -6.71 -35.20 -10.90
CA THR A 389 -5.72 -36.26 -10.59
C THR A 389 -4.72 -35.82 -9.51
N ALA A 390 -5.19 -35.08 -8.51
CA ALA A 390 -4.44 -34.88 -7.27
C ALA A 390 -5.39 -35.04 -6.08
N THR A 391 -5.48 -36.25 -5.56
CA THR A 391 -6.05 -36.52 -4.23
C THR A 391 -5.11 -35.93 -3.19
N TYR A 392 -5.42 -34.73 -2.69
CA TYR A 392 -4.89 -34.26 -1.42
C TYR A 392 -5.51 -35.12 -0.31
N ASN A 393 -4.71 -36.00 0.29
CA ASN A 393 -5.13 -36.82 1.42
C ASN A 393 -4.60 -36.15 2.71
N PRO A 394 -5.45 -35.51 3.54
CA PRO A 394 -5.02 -34.79 4.75
C PRO A 394 -4.59 -35.71 5.89
N SER A 395 -4.48 -37.02 5.67
CA SER A 395 -4.14 -38.02 6.68
C SER A 395 -3.01 -38.91 6.18
N THR A 396 -1.75 -38.48 6.31
CA THR A 396 -0.55 -39.33 6.48
C THR A 396 0.70 -38.46 6.53
N SER A 397 1.12 -38.11 7.74
CA SER A 397 2.51 -37.80 8.05
C SER A 397 3.32 -39.11 7.99
N ASN A 398 3.99 -39.37 6.86
CA ASN A 398 5.28 -40.06 6.76
C ASN A 398 5.61 -40.41 5.30
N PRO A 399 6.71 -39.89 4.71
CA PRO A 399 7.25 -40.45 3.49
C PRO A 399 8.16 -41.63 3.86
N THR A 400 7.77 -42.85 3.44
CA THR A 400 8.73 -43.96 3.33
C THR A 400 9.41 -43.84 1.96
N PRO A 401 10.75 -44.05 1.82
CA PRO A 401 11.43 -43.85 0.55
C PRO A 401 11.02 -44.93 -0.47
N ALA A 402 10.64 -44.52 -1.68
CA ALA A 402 10.46 -45.45 -2.80
C ALA A 402 11.82 -45.91 -3.34
N THR A 403 12.06 -47.21 -3.30
CA THR A 403 13.19 -47.90 -3.92
C THR A 403 13.15 -47.74 -5.45
N PRO A 404 14.28 -47.50 -6.15
CA PRO A 404 14.27 -47.36 -7.60
C PRO A 404 14.15 -48.73 -8.28
N SER A 405 13.12 -48.90 -9.12
CA SER A 405 12.96 -50.04 -10.02
C SER A 405 13.93 -49.91 -11.20
N ASN A 406 14.80 -50.90 -11.29
CA ASN A 406 15.82 -51.09 -12.30
C ASN A 406 15.20 -51.67 -13.58
N THR A 407 15.27 -50.98 -14.72
CA THR A 407 15.02 -51.58 -16.04
C THR A 407 16.12 -51.17 -17.02
N SER A 408 17.01 -52.11 -17.31
CA SER A 408 18.01 -52.04 -18.38
C SER A 408 17.36 -52.22 -19.76
N PRO A 409 17.96 -51.69 -20.85
CA PRO A 409 17.44 -51.84 -22.19
C PRO A 409 17.99 -53.10 -22.87
N THR A 410 17.12 -53.94 -23.43
CA THR A 410 17.50 -54.99 -24.38
C THR A 410 17.57 -54.42 -25.79
N ASN A 411 18.77 -54.50 -26.35
CA ASN A 411 19.10 -54.18 -27.73
C ASN A 411 19.37 -55.50 -28.45
N THR A 412 18.59 -55.83 -29.49
CA THR A 412 19.00 -56.81 -30.52
C THR A 412 18.28 -56.50 -31.83
N ALA A 413 19.05 -55.96 -32.77
CA ALA A 413 18.76 -55.95 -34.19
C ALA A 413 18.95 -57.36 -34.80
N SER A 414 18.22 -57.67 -35.87
CA SER A 414 18.76 -58.32 -37.07
C SER A 414 17.75 -58.31 -38.24
N PRO A 415 18.21 -58.38 -39.51
CA PRO A 415 17.53 -57.91 -40.74
C PRO A 415 17.24 -59.08 -41.72
N PRO A 416 17.15 -58.89 -43.05
CA PRO A 416 16.36 -57.97 -43.88
C PRO A 416 15.42 -58.71 -44.87
N GLN A 417 14.37 -58.04 -45.36
CA GLN A 417 14.07 -57.82 -46.80
C GLN A 417 12.86 -56.91 -46.94
#